data_AF-A0A3D0RV84-F1
#
_entry.id   AF-A0A3D0RV84-F1
#
_cell.length_a   1.000
_cell.length_b   1.000
_cell.length_c   1.000
_cell.angle_alpha   90.00
_cell.angle_beta   90.00
_cell.angle_gamma   90.00
#
_symmetry.space_group_name_H-M   'P 1'
#
loop_
_entity.id
_entity.type
_entity.pdbx_description
1 polymer ?
#
loop_
_entity_poly.entity_id
_entity_poly.type
_entity_poly.pdbx_seq_one_letter_code
_entity_poly.pdbx_strand_id
1 'polypeptide(L)' 'SWIEIIVSPGKYESPNMFPYIVEVWHCVNGEYIFETLGTTYPAIKFIDQQGCDQPSHGRVYIQEKHGYAGPADIPWPGY' A
#
# COMPACT_ATOMS: atom_id res chain seq x y z
N SER A 1 -7.90 -11.97 -6.90
CA SER A 1 -6.52 -12.25 -7.31
C SER A 1 -5.83 -10.93 -7.61
N TRP A 2 -4.50 -10.85 -7.39
CA TRP A 2 -3.72 -9.65 -7.70
C TRP A 2 -3.39 -9.59 -9.20
N ILE A 3 -3.40 -8.39 -9.78
CA ILE A 3 -2.92 -8.11 -11.13
C ILE A 3 -1.88 -7.00 -11.01
N GLU A 4 -0.67 -7.25 -11.48
CA GLU A 4 0.40 -6.24 -11.49
C GLU A 4 0.09 -5.11 -12.48
N ILE A 5 0.32 -3.87 -12.06
CA ILE A 5 0.14 -2.68 -12.91
C ILE A 5 1.50 -2.05 -13.19
N ILE A 6 2.01 -2.26 -14.40
CA ILE A 6 3.26 -1.68 -14.85
C ILE A 6 3.00 -0.28 -15.39
N VAL A 7 3.42 0.75 -14.66
CA VAL A 7 3.36 2.13 -15.12
C VAL A 7 4.44 2.35 -16.18
N SER A 8 4.06 2.91 -17.33
CA SER A 8 5.02 3.14 -18.42
C SER A 8 6.06 4.21 -18.05
N PRO A 9 7.32 4.13 -18.51
CA PRO A 9 8.36 5.10 -18.15
C PRO A 9 8.01 6.57 -18.42
N GLY A 10 7.30 6.86 -19.53
CA GLY A 10 6.86 8.23 -19.86
C GLY A 10 5.79 8.83 -18.92
N LYS A 11 5.28 8.00 -17.98
CA LYS A 11 4.32 8.37 -16.94
C LYS A 11 4.98 8.49 -15.56
N TYR A 12 6.30 8.37 -15.47
CA TYR A 12 7.03 8.61 -14.23
C TYR A 12 7.27 10.11 -14.07
N GLU A 13 7.14 10.62 -12.85
CA GLU A 13 7.59 11.98 -12.51
C GLU A 13 9.12 12.04 -12.42
N SER A 14 9.73 10.96 -11.91
CA SER A 14 11.18 10.77 -11.91
C SER A 14 11.54 9.28 -11.94
N PRO A 15 12.78 8.90 -12.29
CA PRO A 15 13.23 7.50 -12.27
C PRO A 15 13.12 6.81 -10.90
N ASN A 16 13.06 7.58 -9.81
CA ASN A 16 12.98 7.08 -8.44
C ASN A 16 11.56 7.18 -7.84
N MET A 17 10.55 7.47 -8.66
CA MET A 17 9.15 7.52 -8.23
C MET A 17 8.69 6.16 -7.69
N PHE A 18 7.83 6.16 -6.66
CA PHE A 18 7.15 4.97 -6.17
C PHE A 18 5.83 4.74 -6.91
N PRO A 19 5.76 3.87 -7.93
CA PRO A 19 4.53 3.57 -8.66
C PRO A 19 3.43 2.98 -7.79
N TYR A 20 3.76 2.34 -6.66
CA TYR A 20 2.77 1.82 -5.72
C TYR A 20 2.84 2.60 -4.42
N ILE A 21 1.73 3.20 -4.03
CA ILE A 21 1.52 3.79 -2.71
C ILE A 21 0.55 2.91 -1.95
N VAL A 22 0.90 2.54 -0.73
CA VAL A 22 0.14 1.64 0.11
C VAL A 22 -0.21 2.36 1.39
N GLU A 23 -1.49 2.46 1.70
CA GLU A 23 -1.98 2.95 2.98
C GLU A 23 -2.41 1.76 3.83
N VAL A 24 -1.90 1.68 5.05
CA VAL A 24 -2.18 0.58 5.98
C VAL A 24 -2.58 1.11 7.33
N TRP A 25 -3.59 0.47 7.90
CA TRP A 25 -3.99 0.60 9.29
C TRP A 25 -3.72 -0.74 9.94
N HIS A 26 -2.80 -0.78 10.90
CA HIS A 26 -2.28 -2.03 11.41
C HIS A 26 -1.85 -1.91 12.86
N CYS A 27 -1.74 -3.05 13.54
CA CYS A 27 -1.46 -3.06 14.96
C CYS A 27 0.03 -3.21 15.24
N VAL A 28 0.58 -2.33 16.07
CA VAL A 28 1.96 -2.43 16.53
C VAL A 28 2.01 -2.16 18.04
N ASN A 29 2.46 -3.14 18.80
CA ASN A 29 2.58 -3.09 20.26
C ASN A 29 1.28 -2.67 20.98
N GLY A 30 0.12 -3.07 20.44
CA GLY A 30 -1.20 -2.72 20.98
C GLY A 30 -1.72 -1.34 20.58
N GLU A 31 -1.00 -0.61 19.74
CA GLU A 31 -1.43 0.67 19.17
C GLU A 31 -1.90 0.49 17.72
N TYR A 32 -2.99 1.15 17.35
CA TYR A 32 -3.53 1.13 15.99
C TYR A 32 -2.91 2.26 15.16
N ILE A 33 -1.99 1.91 14.28
CA ILE A 33 -1.16 2.86 13.53
C ILE A 33 -1.65 2.98 12.10
N PHE A 34 -1.69 4.22 11.60
CA PHE A 34 -1.82 4.51 10.17
C PHE A 34 -0.46 4.85 9.57
N GLU A 35 -0.10 4.20 8.46
CA GLU A 35 1.12 4.51 7.70
C GLU A 35 0.85 4.60 6.20
N THR A 36 1.60 5.49 5.54
CA THR A 36 1.67 5.56 4.08
C THR A 36 3.05 5.09 3.63
N LEU A 37 3.07 4.01 2.85
CA LEU A 37 4.27 3.35 2.37
C LEU A 37 4.37 3.50 0.84
N GLY A 38 5.60 3.45 0.32
CA GLY A 38 5.87 3.52 -1.12
C GLY A 38 6.84 2.42 -1.54
N THR A 39 6.63 1.86 -2.74
CA THR A 39 7.54 0.86 -3.31
C THR A 39 7.62 0.97 -4.83
N THR A 40 8.82 0.67 -5.37
CA THR A 40 9.06 0.52 -6.81
C THR A 40 8.84 -0.91 -7.30
N TYR A 41 8.50 -1.82 -6.40
CA TYR A 41 8.29 -3.24 -6.66
C TYR A 41 6.85 -3.60 -6.28
N PRO A 42 6.18 -4.56 -6.96
CA PRO A 42 4.81 -4.99 -6.61
C PRO A 42 4.74 -5.81 -5.30
N ALA A 43 5.62 -5.54 -4.34
CA ALA A 43 5.61 -6.09 -3.00
C ALA A 43 6.24 -5.11 -2.00
N ILE A 44 5.76 -5.16 -0.76
CA ILE A 44 6.29 -4.45 0.40
C ILE A 44 6.05 -5.28 1.66
N LYS A 45 6.81 -5.04 2.73
CA LYS A 45 6.64 -5.70 4.03
C LYS A 45 6.60 -4.65 5.13
N PHE A 46 5.76 -4.88 6.12
CA PHE A 46 5.61 -4.11 7.35
C PHE A 46 5.19 -5.07 8.48
N ILE A 47 5.12 -4.58 9.71
CA ILE A 47 4.83 -5.40 10.90
C ILE A 47 3.37 -5.25 11.27
N ASP A 48 2.55 -6.29 11.13
CA ASP A 48 1.17 -6.31 11.62
C ASP A 48 1.06 -7.34 12.75
N GLN A 49 0.67 -6.89 13.94
CA GLN A 49 0.52 -7.73 15.13
C GLN A 49 -0.95 -7.99 15.46
N GLN A 50 -1.22 -8.93 16.36
CA GLN A 50 -2.54 -9.07 16.97
C GLN A 50 -2.60 -8.21 18.24
N GLY A 51 -3.83 -7.91 18.70
CA GLY A 51 -4.06 -7.31 20.01
C GLY A 51 -4.68 -5.91 20.02
N CYS A 52 -4.94 -5.32 18.85
CA CYS A 52 -5.72 -4.09 18.74
C CYS A 52 -7.23 -4.40 18.69
N ASP A 53 -8.06 -3.44 19.12
CA ASP A 53 -9.52 -3.58 19.18
C ASP A 53 -10.21 -3.49 17.79
N GLN A 54 -9.44 -3.21 16.74
CA GLN A 54 -9.93 -3.05 15.38
C GLN A 54 -9.08 -3.89 14.43
N PRO A 55 -9.69 -4.51 13.39
CA PRO A 55 -8.93 -5.30 12.43
C PRO A 55 -8.02 -4.40 11.59
N SER A 56 -6.83 -4.92 11.31
CA SER A 56 -5.92 -4.33 10.34
C SER A 56 -6.52 -4.40 8.93
N HIS A 57 -6.24 -3.38 8.12
CA HIS A 57 -6.64 -3.32 6.72
C HIS A 57 -5.71 -2.39 5.95
N GLY A 58 -5.84 -2.39 4.64
CA GLY A 58 -5.07 -1.47 3.81
C GLY A 58 -5.59 -1.38 2.40
N ARG A 59 -5.08 -0.39 1.68
CA ARG A 59 -5.42 -0.11 0.29
C ARG A 59 -4.20 0.34 -0.48
N VAL A 60 -4.23 0.09 -1.78
CA VAL A 60 -3.15 0.42 -2.70
C VAL A 60 -3.62 1.41 -3.76
N TYR A 61 -2.74 2.33 -4.10
CA TYR A 61 -2.86 3.30 -5.18
C TYR A 61 -1.72 3.08 -6.18
N ILE A 62 -2.01 3.38 -7.44
CA ILE A 62 -1.00 3.49 -8.48
C ILE A 62 -0.70 4.96 -8.71
N GLN A 63 0.55 5.36 -8.55
CA GLN A 63 1.00 6.71 -8.85
C GLN A 63 1.49 6.80 -10.31
N GLU A 64 1.06 7.85 -11.00
CA GLU A 64 1.69 8.35 -12.20
C GLU A 64 1.96 9.86 -12.07
N LYS A 65 2.70 10.43 -13.02
CA LYS A 65 3.19 11.81 -12.90
C LYS A 65 2.10 12.88 -12.80
N HIS A 66 0.87 12.62 -13.25
CA HIS A 66 -0.24 13.56 -13.13
C HIS A 66 -1.22 13.24 -11.99
N GLY A 67 -0.99 12.19 -11.19
CA GLY A 67 -1.91 11.80 -10.13
C GLY A 67 -1.91 10.31 -9.77
N TYR A 68 -3.05 9.85 -9.25
CA TYR A 68 -3.21 8.53 -8.67
C TYR A 68 -4.42 7.79 -9.25
N ALA A 69 -4.28 6.49 -9.46
CA ALA A 69 -5.38 5.57 -9.72
C ALA A 69 -5.64 4.68 -8.50
N GLY A 70 -6.90 4.29 -8.30
CA GLY A 70 -7.35 3.55 -7.11
C GLY A 70 -8.26 4.38 -6.19
N PRO A 71 -8.43 3.99 -4.91
CA PRO A 71 -7.77 2.86 -4.26
C PRO A 71 -8.33 1.49 -4.68
N ALA A 72 -7.52 0.45 -4.51
CA ALA A 72 -7.98 -0.93 -4.42
C ALA A 72 -7.72 -1.47 -3.01
N ASP A 73 -8.71 -2.12 -2.41
CA ASP A 73 -8.56 -2.73 -1.09
C ASP A 73 -7.65 -3.96 -1.15
N ILE A 74 -6.78 -4.09 -0.16
CA ILE A 74 -5.93 -5.27 0.01
C ILE A 74 -6.76 -6.34 0.70
N PRO A 75 -6.89 -7.56 0.12
CA PRO A 75 -7.52 -8.67 0.81
C PRO A 75 -6.72 -9.02 2.07
N TRP A 76 -7.23 -8.59 3.22
CA TRP A 76 -6.61 -8.88 4.50
C TRP A 76 -7.05 -10.25 5.00
N PRO A 77 -6.16 -11.04 5.64
CA PRO A 77 -6.60 -12.22 6.36
C PRO A 77 -7.64 -11.79 7.41
N GLY A 78 -8.83 -12.38 7.35
CA GLY A 78 -9.77 -12.31 8.47
C GLY A 78 -9.19 -13.07 9.65
N TYR A 79 -9.25 -12.49 10.83
CA TYR A 79 -8.96 -13.19 12.08
C TYR A 79 -10.17 -14.03 12.52
#